data_AF-A0A416JFQ9-F1
#
_entry.id   AF-A0A416JFQ9-F1
#
_cell.length_a   1.000
_cell.length_b   1.000
_cell.length_c   1.000
_cell.angle_alpha   90.00
_cell.angle_beta   90.00
_cell.angle_gamma   90.00
#
_symmetry.space_group_name_H-M   'P 1'
#
loop_
_entity.id
_entity.type
_entity.pdbx_description
1 polymer ?
#
loop_
_entity_poly.entity_id
_entity_poly.type
_entity_poly.pdbx_seq_one_letter_code
_entity_poly.pdbx_strand_id
1 'polypeptide(L)'
;MTSQSDDNTYYVNEYGVRAKNQWISVANDDDAEVNGETVETLWYYFGDNGKAFKSENGDAFKKKTCPDATGSRTYFFDSEGHMASGWITVENGTDEDIYYCGTENEGWAYTGWQYLEPSDELASENYDDMVWFNFKSSGKARKAKKTEGKETTTWYNKGSYYTFDRHGVMTSDWYDLEVASNNAGVATGTFADKAYTAEEGTKGTGWVYTENAEESDSYWYYLVSFTDKDGAVRNVPFNSVATDGLQRAKVIKGKTYLFASGDGHMLKGRKELTASNTALVHDNAGGAISKDMTAG
;
A
#
# COMPACT_ATOMS: atom_id res chain seq x y z
N MET A 1 6.78 16.74 36.75
CA MET A 1 5.31 16.70 36.82
C MET A 1 4.81 17.65 35.76
N THR A 2 4.43 17.15 34.59
CA THR A 2 3.72 17.94 33.58
C THR A 2 2.24 17.89 33.95
N SER A 3 1.68 19.03 34.38
CA SER A 3 0.24 19.14 34.60
C SER A 3 -0.44 19.15 33.25
N GLN A 4 -0.93 18.00 32.80
CA GLN A 4 -1.98 17.98 31.80
C GLN A 4 -3.21 18.56 32.51
N SER A 5 -3.72 19.71 32.07
CA SER A 5 -4.88 20.29 32.72
C SER A 5 -6.12 19.46 32.35
N ASP A 6 -6.84 18.98 33.37
CA ASP A 6 -8.17 18.35 33.23
C ASP A 6 -9.27 19.35 32.80
N ASP A 7 -8.85 20.50 32.26
CA ASP A 7 -9.74 21.60 31.93
C ASP A 7 -10.61 21.23 30.74
N ASN A 8 -11.90 21.56 30.84
CA ASN A 8 -12.88 21.25 29.82
C ASN A 8 -13.20 22.51 29.02
N THR A 9 -13.05 22.44 27.70
CA THR A 9 -13.39 23.54 26.80
C THR A 9 -14.88 23.47 26.43
N TYR A 10 -15.53 24.63 26.46
CA TYR A 10 -16.92 24.84 26.08
C TYR A 10 -17.00 26.05 25.14
N TYR A 11 -17.85 25.99 24.12
CA TYR A 11 -18.20 27.16 23.32
C TYR A 11 -19.59 27.67 23.69
N VAL A 12 -19.71 28.99 23.84
CA VAL A 12 -20.96 29.70 24.15
C VAL A 12 -21.17 30.77 23.09
N ASN A 13 -22.30 30.72 22.39
CA ASN A 13 -22.60 31.67 21.33
C ASN A 13 -23.00 33.06 21.87
N GLU A 14 -23.26 34.01 20.97
CA GLU A 14 -23.66 35.39 21.30
C GLU A 14 -24.91 35.50 22.19
N TYR A 15 -25.75 34.46 22.25
CA TYR A 15 -26.96 34.40 23.07
C TYR A 15 -26.74 33.73 24.43
N GLY A 16 -25.49 33.37 24.78
CA GLY A 16 -25.20 32.65 26.02
C GLY A 16 -25.53 31.15 25.96
N VAL A 17 -25.80 30.60 24.77
CA VAL A 17 -26.17 29.19 24.60
C VAL A 17 -24.92 28.36 24.29
N ARG A 18 -24.72 27.29 25.07
CA ARG A 18 -23.61 26.37 24.89
C ARG A 18 -23.79 25.46 23.67
N ALA A 19 -22.76 25.35 22.83
CA ALA A 19 -22.72 24.43 21.70
C ALA A 19 -22.75 22.95 22.15
N LYS A 20 -23.49 22.13 21.40
CA LYS A 20 -23.60 20.68 21.59
C LYS A 20 -23.80 19.98 20.26
N ASN A 21 -23.21 18.80 20.11
CA ASN A 21 -23.27 17.94 18.92
C ASN A 21 -23.03 18.70 17.60
N GLN A 22 -22.03 19.57 17.58
CA GLN A 22 -21.77 20.44 16.43
C GLN A 22 -20.30 20.83 16.32
N TRP A 23 -19.91 21.17 15.10
CA TRP A 23 -18.65 21.83 14.79
C TRP A 23 -18.73 23.31 15.09
N ILE A 24 -17.63 23.86 15.57
CA ILE A 24 -17.42 25.30 15.75
C ILE A 24 -16.02 25.62 15.20
N SER A 25 -15.91 26.71 14.45
CA SER A 25 -14.64 27.34 14.11
C SER A 25 -14.47 28.63 14.89
N VAL A 26 -13.22 28.96 15.22
CA VAL A 26 -12.81 30.25 15.78
C VAL A 26 -11.51 30.70 15.11
N ALA A 27 -11.28 32.01 15.09
CA ALA A 27 -10.00 32.56 14.63
C ALA A 27 -8.87 32.14 15.59
N ASN A 28 -7.71 31.84 15.03
CA ASN A 28 -6.51 31.52 15.82
C ASN A 28 -5.73 32.78 16.19
N ASP A 29 -6.34 33.68 16.97
CA ASP A 29 -5.75 34.99 17.29
C ASP A 29 -4.48 34.90 18.17
N ASP A 30 -4.28 33.76 18.84
CA ASP A 30 -3.14 33.50 19.74
C ASP A 30 -2.02 32.69 19.07
N ASP A 31 -2.07 32.49 17.75
CA ASP A 31 -1.10 31.72 16.96
C ASP A 31 -0.83 30.31 17.52
N ALA A 32 -1.88 29.63 18.03
CA ALA A 32 -1.76 28.28 18.55
C ALA A 32 -1.32 27.30 17.45
N GLU A 33 -0.37 26.42 17.77
CA GLU A 33 0.09 25.38 16.85
C GLU A 33 -0.80 24.13 16.96
N VAL A 34 -1.20 23.59 15.82
CA VAL A 34 -1.92 22.33 15.71
C VAL A 34 -1.11 21.38 14.83
N ASN A 35 -0.66 20.26 15.41
CA ASN A 35 0.20 19.30 14.71
C ASN A 35 1.49 19.93 14.13
N GLY A 36 2.09 20.87 14.88
CA GLY A 36 3.34 21.55 14.49
C GLY A 36 3.19 22.69 13.48
N GLU A 37 1.96 23.04 13.11
CA GLU A 37 1.66 24.12 12.15
C GLU A 37 0.79 25.20 12.81
N THR A 38 1.09 26.47 12.53
CA THR A 38 0.21 27.59 12.90
C THR A 38 -0.91 27.71 11.86
N VAL A 39 -2.14 27.37 12.27
CA VAL A 39 -3.34 27.43 11.42
C VAL A 39 -4.05 28.78 11.55
N GLU A 40 -4.83 29.18 10.55
CA GLU A 40 -5.61 30.43 10.64
C GLU A 40 -6.92 30.22 11.43
N THR A 41 -7.47 29.00 11.35
CA THR A 41 -8.76 28.65 11.95
C THR A 41 -8.65 27.42 12.83
N LEU A 42 -9.04 27.55 14.10
CA LEU A 42 -9.18 26.42 15.01
C LEU A 42 -10.58 25.82 14.90
N TRP A 43 -10.63 24.52 14.60
CA TRP A 43 -11.87 23.76 14.52
C TRP A 43 -12.05 22.86 15.74
N TYR A 44 -13.22 22.89 16.35
CA TYR A 44 -13.59 22.05 17.49
C TYR A 44 -14.86 21.27 17.16
N TYR A 45 -14.96 20.05 17.70
CA TYR A 45 -16.23 19.33 17.76
C TYR A 45 -16.73 19.22 19.19
N PHE A 46 -17.88 19.81 19.48
CA PHE A 46 -18.50 19.76 20.80
C PHE A 46 -19.47 18.59 20.91
N GLY A 47 -19.25 17.71 21.89
CA GLY A 47 -20.09 16.54 22.14
C GLY A 47 -21.46 16.87 22.76
N ASP A 48 -22.22 15.83 23.11
CA ASP A 48 -23.57 15.98 23.67
C ASP A 48 -23.61 16.63 25.07
N ASN A 49 -22.53 16.43 25.84
CA ASN A 49 -22.31 17.12 27.10
C ASN A 49 -21.86 18.59 26.91
N GLY A 50 -21.64 19.01 25.66
CA GLY A 50 -21.18 20.34 25.26
C GLY A 50 -19.69 20.58 25.47
N LYS A 51 -18.90 19.56 25.84
CA LYS A 51 -17.45 19.65 25.95
C LYS A 51 -16.81 19.45 24.58
N ALA A 52 -15.72 20.16 24.30
CA ALA A 52 -14.88 19.87 23.15
C ALA A 52 -14.34 18.45 23.24
N PHE A 53 -14.34 17.73 22.12
CA PHE A 53 -13.67 16.45 22.03
C PHE A 53 -12.17 16.67 21.88
N LYS A 54 -11.37 16.03 22.74
CA LYS A 54 -9.91 16.21 22.82
C LYS A 54 -9.21 14.90 23.15
N SER A 55 -7.92 14.82 22.86
CA SER A 55 -7.06 13.74 23.36
C SER A 55 -6.83 13.85 24.86
N GLU A 56 -6.55 12.70 25.48
CA GLU A 56 -6.42 12.52 26.92
C GLU A 56 -5.29 11.52 27.19
N ASN A 57 -4.81 11.41 28.44
CA ASN A 57 -3.82 10.42 28.88
C ASN A 57 -2.44 10.49 28.20
N GLY A 58 -2.09 11.66 27.67
CA GLY A 58 -0.80 11.90 27.01
C GLY A 58 -0.73 11.51 25.53
N ASP A 59 -1.83 11.01 24.95
CA ASP A 59 -1.90 10.74 23.50
C ASP A 59 -1.86 12.06 22.72
N ALA A 60 -1.06 12.12 21.64
CA ALA A 60 -1.01 13.30 20.77
C ALA A 60 -2.37 13.60 20.14
N PHE A 61 -3.07 12.56 19.67
CA PHE A 61 -4.35 12.70 18.99
C PHE A 61 -5.37 11.66 19.43
N LYS A 62 -6.64 12.07 19.44
CA LYS A 62 -7.78 11.16 19.63
C LYS A 62 -8.68 11.19 18.40
N LYS A 63 -8.93 10.00 17.86
CA LYS A 63 -9.80 9.78 16.72
C LYS A 63 -11.28 9.89 17.09
N LYS A 64 -12.07 10.54 16.22
CA LYS A 64 -13.54 10.55 16.31
C LYS A 64 -14.20 10.56 14.95
N THR A 65 -15.33 9.87 14.82
CA THR A 65 -16.25 10.05 13.70
C THR A 65 -17.24 11.16 14.04
N CYS A 66 -17.23 12.22 13.23
CA CYS A 66 -18.05 13.42 13.42
C CYS A 66 -18.98 13.60 12.21
N PRO A 67 -20.21 14.10 12.42
CA PRO A 67 -21.08 14.49 11.32
C PRO A 67 -20.51 15.72 10.59
N ASP A 68 -20.71 15.81 9.28
CA ASP A 68 -20.38 16.97 8.45
C ASP A 68 -21.35 17.10 7.27
N ALA A 69 -21.10 18.06 6.36
CA ALA A 69 -21.95 18.32 5.21
C ALA A 69 -22.15 17.13 4.25
N THR A 70 -21.28 16.12 4.30
CA THR A 70 -21.29 14.92 3.46
C THR A 70 -21.81 13.67 4.17
N GLY A 71 -22.20 13.79 5.44
CA GLY A 71 -22.63 12.68 6.28
C GLY A 71 -21.81 12.63 7.56
N SER A 72 -20.87 11.69 7.65
CA SER A 72 -19.91 11.62 8.76
C SER A 72 -18.56 11.16 8.27
N ARG A 73 -17.49 11.83 8.72
CA ARG A 73 -16.11 11.44 8.44
C ARG A 73 -15.29 11.32 9.72
N THR A 74 -14.08 10.78 9.60
CA THR A 74 -13.16 10.58 10.72
C THR A 74 -12.24 11.78 10.85
N TYR A 75 -12.06 12.28 12.06
CA TYR A 75 -11.23 13.42 12.42
C TYR A 75 -10.34 13.07 13.60
N PHE A 76 -9.29 13.87 13.81
CA PHE A 76 -8.35 13.73 14.92
C PHE A 76 -8.31 15.04 15.71
N PHE A 77 -8.25 14.94 17.03
CA PHE A 77 -8.24 16.09 17.92
C PHE A 77 -7.06 15.99 18.87
N ASP A 78 -6.35 17.09 19.05
CA ASP A 78 -5.24 17.22 20.00
C ASP A 78 -5.74 17.33 21.45
N SER A 79 -4.82 17.54 22.40
CA SER A 79 -5.13 17.62 23.83
C SER A 79 -5.88 18.88 24.26
N GLU A 80 -5.91 19.92 23.41
CA GLU A 80 -6.65 21.16 23.63
C GLU A 80 -8.04 21.12 22.95
N GLY A 81 -8.24 20.13 22.07
CA GLY A 81 -9.48 19.87 21.36
C GLY A 81 -9.51 20.49 19.96
N HIS A 82 -8.37 20.96 19.46
CA HIS A 82 -8.24 21.42 18.08
C HIS A 82 -8.23 20.23 17.13
N MET A 83 -8.97 20.35 16.04
CA MET A 83 -8.94 19.39 14.94
C MET A 83 -7.59 19.47 14.22
N ALA A 84 -6.90 18.34 14.13
CA ALA A 84 -5.65 18.23 13.40
C ALA A 84 -5.87 18.02 11.89
N SER A 85 -4.93 18.54 11.09
CA SER A 85 -4.84 18.36 9.64
C SER A 85 -3.46 17.85 9.23
N GLY A 86 -3.27 17.57 7.93
CA GLY A 86 -2.01 17.07 7.39
C GLY A 86 -1.77 15.59 7.68
N TRP A 87 -0.51 15.20 7.75
CA TRP A 87 -0.10 13.84 8.09
C TRP A 87 -0.30 13.60 9.60
N ILE A 88 -0.98 12.50 9.94
CA ILE A 88 -1.24 12.10 11.33
C ILE A 88 -0.72 10.69 11.55
N THR A 89 0.19 10.56 12.51
CA THR A 89 0.72 9.29 12.99
C THR A 89 0.18 9.02 14.39
N VAL A 90 -0.43 7.85 14.59
CA VAL A 90 -0.95 7.42 15.89
C VAL A 90 -0.25 6.14 16.32
N GLU A 91 0.40 6.18 17.48
CA GLU A 91 1.05 5.00 18.07
C GLU A 91 0.03 3.87 18.31
N ASN A 92 0.44 2.66 17.98
CA ASN A 92 -0.36 1.45 18.14
C ASN A 92 0.52 0.29 18.62
N GLY A 93 0.90 0.36 19.90
CA GLY A 93 1.82 -0.58 20.52
C GLY A 93 3.25 -0.35 20.03
N THR A 94 3.79 -1.30 19.26
CA THR A 94 5.15 -1.20 18.67
C THR A 94 5.13 -0.87 17.16
N ASP A 95 3.95 -0.52 16.65
CA ASP A 95 3.70 -0.07 15.28
C ASP A 95 2.93 1.26 15.32
N GLU A 96 2.69 1.84 14.17
CA GLU A 96 2.00 3.13 14.01
C GLU A 96 0.89 3.02 12.96
N ASP A 97 -0.18 3.77 13.13
CA ASP A 97 -1.20 3.97 12.10
C ASP A 97 -1.01 5.34 11.46
N ILE A 98 -0.87 5.37 10.14
CA ILE A 98 -0.68 6.60 9.34
C ILE A 98 -2.00 7.01 8.69
N TYR A 99 -2.31 8.30 8.72
CA TYR A 99 -3.46 8.93 8.09
C TYR A 99 -3.04 10.22 7.39
N TYR A 100 -3.81 10.63 6.39
CA TYR A 100 -3.70 11.97 5.79
C TYR A 100 -5.04 12.69 5.95
N CYS A 101 -5.02 13.88 6.53
CA CYS A 101 -6.19 14.67 6.91
C CYS A 101 -6.34 15.98 6.11
N GLY A 102 -5.63 16.11 4.98
CA GLY A 102 -5.74 17.27 4.10
C GLY A 102 -5.33 18.58 4.78
N THR A 103 -6.03 19.65 4.46
CA THR A 103 -5.78 21.00 5.02
C THR A 103 -6.56 21.26 6.31
N GLU A 104 -6.29 22.39 6.97
CA GLU A 104 -7.00 22.88 8.17
C GLU A 104 -8.52 23.00 7.99
N ASN A 105 -9.01 23.22 6.76
CA ASN A 105 -10.44 23.32 6.45
C ASN A 105 -11.06 21.99 6.01
N GLU A 106 -10.25 20.94 6.00
CA GLU A 106 -10.67 19.58 5.67
C GLU A 106 -10.66 18.71 6.91
N GLY A 107 -9.49 18.46 7.49
CA GLY A 107 -9.27 17.71 8.74
C GLY A 107 -9.80 16.27 8.79
N TRP A 108 -10.51 15.81 7.76
CA TRP A 108 -11.03 14.45 7.70
C TRP A 108 -9.96 13.50 7.18
N ALA A 109 -9.88 12.30 7.76
CA ALA A 109 -9.02 11.24 7.25
C ALA A 109 -9.45 10.82 5.84
N TYR A 110 -8.58 11.04 4.86
CA TYR A 110 -8.78 10.67 3.48
C TYR A 110 -8.86 9.14 3.33
N THR A 111 -9.56 8.70 2.28
CA THR A 111 -9.70 7.27 1.92
C THR A 111 -9.39 7.06 0.44
N GLY A 112 -9.07 5.83 0.06
CA GLY A 112 -8.73 5.50 -1.32
C GLY A 112 -7.33 5.97 -1.74
N TRP A 113 -7.13 6.13 -3.04
CA TRP A 113 -5.86 6.52 -3.63
C TRP A 113 -5.61 8.03 -3.50
N GLN A 114 -4.41 8.40 -3.06
CA GLN A 114 -3.96 9.79 -2.94
C GLN A 114 -2.54 9.90 -3.49
N TYR A 115 -2.26 10.95 -4.25
CA TYR A 115 -0.93 11.28 -4.76
C TYR A 115 -0.43 12.48 -3.96
N LEU A 116 0.52 12.25 -3.07
CA LEU A 116 0.87 13.17 -1.99
C LEU A 116 2.39 13.29 -1.86
N GLU A 117 2.83 14.45 -1.38
CA GLU A 117 4.17 14.64 -0.84
C GLU A 117 4.25 13.97 0.55
N PRO A 118 5.19 13.04 0.78
CA PRO A 118 5.42 12.46 2.11
C PRO A 118 5.82 13.55 3.11
N SER A 119 5.45 13.39 4.39
CA SER A 119 6.07 14.20 5.44
C SER A 119 7.55 13.86 5.59
N ASP A 120 8.33 14.73 6.23
CA ASP A 120 9.77 14.49 6.50
C ASP A 120 10.06 13.12 7.15
N GLU A 121 9.16 12.65 8.02
CA GLU A 121 9.27 11.34 8.68
C GLU A 121 8.96 10.15 7.76
N LEU A 122 8.20 10.38 6.69
CA LEU A 122 7.79 9.40 5.69
C LEU A 122 8.60 9.52 4.40
N ALA A 123 9.37 10.59 4.23
CA ALA A 123 10.20 10.83 3.06
C ALA A 123 11.42 9.90 3.04
N SER A 124 11.93 9.67 1.84
CA SER A 124 13.15 8.90 1.59
C SER A 124 13.85 9.48 0.36
N GLU A 125 15.18 9.44 0.34
CA GLU A 125 15.96 9.85 -0.84
C GLU A 125 15.65 8.99 -2.08
N ASN A 126 15.04 7.82 -1.87
CA ASN A 126 14.62 6.91 -2.94
C ASN A 126 13.20 7.21 -3.44
N TYR A 127 12.48 8.16 -2.84
CA TYR A 127 11.15 8.55 -3.28
C TYR A 127 11.21 9.77 -4.19
N ASP A 128 10.32 9.82 -5.17
CA ASP A 128 9.98 11.06 -5.85
C ASP A 128 9.28 12.03 -4.89
N ASP A 129 9.29 13.32 -5.22
CA ASP A 129 8.64 14.39 -4.42
C ASP A 129 7.16 14.09 -4.14
N MET A 130 6.47 13.43 -5.07
CA MET A 130 5.10 13.00 -4.91
C MET A 130 4.98 11.50 -5.18
N VAL A 131 4.33 10.79 -4.26
CA VAL A 131 4.16 9.34 -4.34
C VAL A 131 2.71 8.91 -4.07
N TRP A 132 2.38 7.69 -4.47
CA TRP A 132 1.04 7.15 -4.29
C TRP A 132 0.87 6.47 -2.94
N PHE A 133 -0.19 6.83 -2.24
CA PHE A 133 -0.69 6.14 -1.04
C PHE A 133 -2.07 5.56 -1.31
N ASN A 134 -2.41 4.48 -0.59
CA ASN A 134 -3.79 4.02 -0.51
C ASN A 134 -4.26 3.94 0.94
N PHE A 135 -5.36 4.62 1.24
CA PHE A 135 -5.99 4.62 2.55
C PHE A 135 -7.23 3.72 2.56
N LYS A 136 -7.33 2.88 3.58
CA LYS A 136 -8.50 2.00 3.82
C LYS A 136 -9.74 2.85 4.07
N SER A 137 -10.93 2.23 4.06
CA SER A 137 -12.18 2.91 4.46
C SER A 137 -12.13 3.46 5.89
N SER A 138 -11.24 2.93 6.74
CA SER A 138 -11.00 3.44 8.09
C SER A 138 -10.13 4.71 8.13
N GLY A 139 -9.62 5.17 6.99
CA GLY A 139 -8.63 6.24 6.84
C GLY A 139 -7.18 5.80 7.02
N LYS A 140 -6.92 4.56 7.44
CA LYS A 140 -5.56 4.06 7.71
C LYS A 140 -4.83 3.77 6.42
N ALA A 141 -3.58 4.19 6.29
CA ALA A 141 -2.71 3.80 5.18
C ALA A 141 -2.60 2.27 5.09
N ARG A 142 -2.48 1.75 3.86
CA ARG A 142 -2.01 0.39 3.61
C ARG A 142 -0.49 0.44 3.69
N LYS A 143 0.07 -0.24 4.67
CA LYS A 143 1.51 -0.31 4.89
C LYS A 143 1.90 -1.65 5.48
N ALA A 144 3.15 -2.05 5.27
CA ALA A 144 3.73 -3.18 5.95
C ALA A 144 3.82 -2.92 7.46
N LYS A 145 3.62 -3.97 8.25
CA LYS A 145 3.72 -3.87 9.71
C LYS A 145 5.11 -4.25 10.16
N LYS A 146 5.72 -3.37 10.95
CA LYS A 146 7.04 -3.61 11.57
C LYS A 146 7.03 -4.85 12.46
N THR A 147 5.91 -5.07 13.16
CA THR A 147 5.70 -6.23 14.05
C THR A 147 5.70 -7.57 13.33
N GLU A 148 5.45 -7.59 12.02
CA GLU A 148 5.49 -8.81 11.20
C GLU A 148 6.87 -9.03 10.56
N GLY A 149 7.84 -8.12 10.79
CA GLY A 149 9.18 -8.19 10.18
C GLY A 149 9.20 -8.01 8.67
N LYS A 150 8.11 -7.52 8.07
CA LYS A 150 7.97 -7.35 6.61
C LYS A 150 8.35 -5.95 6.20
N GLU A 151 9.05 -5.80 5.07
CA GLU A 151 9.33 -4.49 4.46
C GLU A 151 8.18 -4.01 3.58
N THR A 152 7.44 -4.95 2.96
CA THR A 152 6.29 -4.63 2.10
C THR A 152 5.04 -5.46 2.41
N THR A 153 3.88 -4.98 1.95
CA THR A 153 2.60 -5.69 2.01
C THR A 153 1.85 -5.54 0.70
N THR A 154 1.03 -6.55 0.36
CA THR A 154 0.27 -6.55 -0.89
C THR A 154 -1.22 -6.36 -0.66
N TRP A 155 -1.88 -5.71 -1.62
CA TRP A 155 -3.33 -5.55 -1.64
C TRP A 155 -3.89 -5.83 -3.03
N TYR A 156 -4.88 -6.71 -3.10
CA TYR A 156 -5.66 -6.95 -4.31
C TYR A 156 -6.89 -6.07 -4.35
N ASN A 157 -7.08 -5.35 -5.46
CA ASN A 157 -8.27 -4.55 -5.69
C ASN A 157 -8.59 -4.42 -7.18
N LYS A 158 -9.86 -4.59 -7.54
CA LYS A 158 -10.38 -4.39 -8.91
C LYS A 158 -9.55 -5.07 -10.03
N GLY A 159 -8.97 -6.23 -9.75
CA GLY A 159 -8.21 -7.01 -10.74
C GLY A 159 -6.71 -6.76 -10.77
N SER A 160 -6.17 -5.92 -9.89
CA SER A 160 -4.74 -5.61 -9.81
C SER A 160 -4.20 -5.87 -8.41
N TYR A 161 -2.93 -6.26 -8.34
CA TYR A 161 -2.13 -6.29 -7.11
C TYR A 161 -1.29 -5.02 -7.00
N TYR A 162 -1.27 -4.47 -5.80
CA TYR A 162 -0.50 -3.30 -5.40
C TYR A 162 0.39 -3.66 -4.22
N THR A 163 1.58 -3.08 -4.14
CA THR A 163 2.49 -3.28 -3.02
C THR A 163 2.78 -1.94 -2.35
N PHE A 164 2.83 -1.97 -1.02
CA PHE A 164 3.10 -0.81 -0.19
C PHE A 164 4.19 -1.15 0.81
N ASP A 165 5.11 -0.23 1.03
CA ASP A 165 6.18 -0.38 2.01
C ASP A 165 5.73 -0.09 3.45
N ARG A 166 6.69 0.06 4.37
CA ARG A 166 6.45 0.38 5.79
C ARG A 166 5.91 1.78 6.05
N HIS A 167 6.17 2.73 5.16
CA HIS A 167 5.65 4.10 5.22
C HIS A 167 4.29 4.21 4.52
N GLY A 168 3.89 3.17 3.77
CA GLY A 168 2.63 3.11 3.05
C GLY A 168 2.72 3.71 1.64
N VAL A 169 3.95 4.01 1.20
CA VAL A 169 4.25 4.42 -0.16
C VAL A 169 4.07 3.22 -1.07
N MET A 170 3.36 3.42 -2.17
CA MET A 170 3.22 2.42 -3.20
C MET A 170 4.55 2.24 -3.94
N THR A 171 4.96 0.99 -4.10
CA THR A 171 6.22 0.62 -4.75
C THR A 171 5.99 -0.47 -5.80
N SER A 172 6.93 -0.60 -6.75
CA SER A 172 7.12 -1.87 -7.44
C SER A 172 8.07 -2.76 -6.64
N ASP A 173 7.67 -4.00 -6.38
CA ASP A 173 8.50 -4.88 -5.58
C ASP A 173 8.25 -6.36 -5.92
N TRP A 174 9.28 -7.16 -5.64
CA TRP A 174 9.21 -8.59 -5.58
C TRP A 174 8.83 -9.03 -4.17
N TYR A 175 7.72 -9.75 -4.04
CA TYR A 175 7.27 -10.23 -2.74
C TYR A 175 7.16 -11.75 -2.72
N ASP A 176 7.47 -12.33 -1.55
CA ASP A 176 7.39 -13.77 -1.34
C ASP A 176 5.96 -14.28 -1.54
N LEU A 177 5.85 -15.42 -2.19
CA LEU A 177 4.58 -16.12 -2.43
C LEU A 177 4.59 -17.48 -1.74
N GLU A 178 3.79 -17.61 -0.69
CA GLU A 178 3.52 -18.92 -0.12
C GLU A 178 2.43 -19.62 -0.94
N VAL A 179 2.82 -20.48 -1.87
CA VAL A 179 1.90 -21.35 -2.62
C VAL A 179 1.80 -22.69 -1.91
N ALA A 180 0.69 -22.95 -1.22
CA ALA A 180 0.44 -24.29 -0.69
C ALA A 180 0.03 -25.25 -1.81
N SER A 181 0.53 -26.47 -1.71
CA SER A 181 0.42 -27.59 -2.65
C SER A 181 -0.93 -27.79 -3.38
N ASN A 182 -0.78 -28.23 -4.62
CA ASN A 182 -1.74 -28.60 -5.66
C ASN A 182 -3.03 -29.31 -5.27
N ASN A 183 -4.14 -28.87 -5.87
CA ASN A 183 -5.17 -29.78 -6.37
C ASN A 183 -5.71 -29.30 -7.73
N ALA A 184 -5.48 -30.13 -8.75
CA ALA A 184 -6.06 -30.10 -10.10
C ALA A 184 -6.02 -28.78 -10.89
N GLY A 185 -5.01 -28.65 -11.77
CA GLY A 185 -4.96 -27.62 -12.83
C GLY A 185 -4.10 -26.39 -12.50
N VAL A 186 -3.43 -26.42 -11.35
CA VAL A 186 -2.47 -25.44 -10.86
C VAL A 186 -1.08 -26.04 -10.92
N ALA A 187 -0.06 -25.19 -11.04
CA ALA A 187 1.27 -25.56 -11.44
C ALA A 187 1.90 -26.72 -10.65
N THR A 188 2.47 -27.72 -11.32
CA THR A 188 3.33 -28.74 -10.68
C THR A 188 4.72 -28.20 -10.28
N GLY A 189 4.76 -27.02 -9.65
CA GLY A 189 5.97 -26.42 -9.09
C GLY A 189 5.79 -26.18 -7.60
N THR A 190 6.81 -26.54 -6.81
CA THR A 190 6.79 -26.39 -5.35
C THR A 190 7.01 -24.94 -4.91
N PHE A 191 7.50 -24.04 -5.78
CA PHE A 191 7.83 -22.66 -5.41
C PHE A 191 7.68 -21.72 -6.60
N ALA A 192 6.94 -20.63 -6.44
CA ALA A 192 7.24 -19.38 -7.11
C ALA A 192 7.95 -18.55 -6.05
N ASP A 193 9.26 -18.32 -6.15
CA ASP A 193 9.96 -17.66 -5.04
C ASP A 193 9.43 -16.25 -4.81
N LYS A 194 9.12 -15.50 -5.89
CA LYS A 194 8.61 -14.13 -5.80
C LYS A 194 7.56 -13.79 -6.87
N ALA A 195 6.52 -13.05 -6.50
CA ALA A 195 5.64 -12.35 -7.45
C ALA A 195 6.08 -10.91 -7.59
N TYR A 196 5.62 -10.26 -8.66
CA TYR A 196 5.94 -8.87 -8.93
C TYR A 196 4.68 -8.00 -9.03
N THR A 197 4.73 -6.81 -8.43
CA THR A 197 3.81 -5.70 -8.72
C THR A 197 4.57 -4.53 -9.34
N ALA A 198 4.01 -3.90 -10.35
CA ALA A 198 4.47 -2.61 -10.86
C ALA A 198 3.92 -1.44 -10.03
N GLU A 199 4.51 -0.25 -10.18
CA GLU A 199 4.12 1.01 -9.51
C GLU A 199 2.72 1.54 -9.92
N GLU A 200 2.10 0.94 -10.93
CA GLU A 200 0.71 1.18 -11.33
C GLU A 200 -0.25 0.04 -10.94
N GLY A 201 0.30 -0.98 -10.28
CA GLY A 201 -0.32 -2.25 -10.00
C GLY A 201 -0.33 -3.17 -11.21
N THR A 202 -0.21 -4.48 -10.97
CA THR A 202 -0.10 -5.44 -12.08
C THR A 202 -1.42 -6.15 -12.32
N LYS A 203 -1.93 -6.05 -13.57
CA LYS A 203 -3.10 -6.77 -14.05
C LYS A 203 -2.73 -7.92 -14.98
N GLY A 204 -2.85 -9.14 -14.49
CA GLY A 204 -2.92 -10.32 -15.33
C GLY A 204 -1.58 -10.74 -15.96
N THR A 205 -1.35 -10.37 -17.22
CA THR A 205 -0.17 -10.81 -18.01
C THR A 205 0.45 -9.63 -18.75
N GLY A 206 1.78 -9.49 -18.77
CA GLY A 206 2.42 -8.34 -19.41
C GLY A 206 3.95 -8.37 -19.33
N TRP A 207 4.59 -7.49 -20.11
CA TRP A 207 6.04 -7.29 -20.04
C TRP A 207 6.38 -6.31 -18.92
N VAL A 208 7.44 -6.61 -18.16
CA VAL A 208 8.05 -5.69 -17.20
C VAL A 208 9.57 -5.71 -17.35
N TYR A 209 10.22 -4.57 -17.15
CA TYR A 209 11.66 -4.46 -17.03
C TYR A 209 11.96 -4.02 -15.61
N THR A 210 12.61 -4.88 -14.84
CA THR A 210 12.85 -4.66 -13.41
C THR A 210 14.14 -5.34 -13.00
N GLU A 211 14.74 -4.88 -11.90
CA GLU A 211 15.77 -5.63 -11.19
C GLU A 211 15.25 -7.02 -10.81
N ASN A 212 16.15 -8.01 -10.75
CA ASN A 212 15.81 -9.32 -10.24
C ASN A 212 15.55 -9.28 -8.73
N ALA A 213 14.99 -10.37 -8.22
CA ALA A 213 14.68 -10.58 -6.80
C ALA A 213 15.85 -10.32 -5.82
N GLU A 214 17.09 -10.43 -6.30
CA GLU A 214 18.33 -10.24 -5.54
C GLU A 214 18.94 -8.84 -5.76
N GLU A 215 18.23 -7.95 -6.46
CA GLU A 215 18.64 -6.55 -6.75
C GLU A 215 20.06 -6.46 -7.36
N SER A 216 20.42 -7.44 -8.19
CA SER A 216 21.77 -7.64 -8.69
C SER A 216 21.95 -7.24 -10.16
N ASP A 217 20.88 -7.35 -10.97
CA ASP A 217 20.86 -7.00 -12.39
C ASP A 217 19.41 -6.84 -12.87
N SER A 218 19.22 -6.12 -13.98
CA SER A 218 17.92 -5.79 -14.55
C SER A 218 17.59 -6.60 -15.80
N TYR A 219 16.41 -7.22 -15.79
CA TYR A 219 15.96 -8.08 -16.88
C TYR A 219 14.54 -7.78 -17.34
N TRP A 220 14.24 -8.21 -18.56
CA TRP A 220 12.86 -8.29 -19.04
C TRP A 220 12.21 -9.56 -18.53
N TYR A 221 11.02 -9.45 -17.95
CA TYR A 221 10.19 -10.57 -17.58
C TYR A 221 8.84 -10.47 -18.29
N TYR A 222 8.25 -11.61 -18.60
CA TYR A 222 6.86 -11.65 -19.03
C TYR A 222 6.01 -12.25 -17.90
N LEU A 223 5.23 -11.42 -17.24
CA LEU A 223 4.36 -11.82 -16.16
C LEU A 223 3.18 -12.64 -16.69
N VAL A 224 2.84 -13.69 -15.96
CA VAL A 224 1.67 -14.52 -16.16
C VAL A 224 0.83 -14.56 -14.89
N SER A 225 -0.46 -14.76 -15.07
CA SER A 225 -1.41 -14.91 -13.98
C SER A 225 -1.42 -16.34 -13.47
N PHE A 226 -1.38 -16.52 -12.15
CA PHE A 226 -1.66 -17.80 -11.53
C PHE A 226 -2.68 -17.65 -10.42
N THR A 227 -3.47 -18.68 -10.18
CA THR A 227 -4.45 -18.71 -9.08
C THR A 227 -3.84 -19.47 -7.91
N ASP A 228 -3.74 -18.84 -6.74
CA ASP A 228 -3.28 -19.50 -5.51
C ASP A 228 -4.42 -20.29 -4.83
N LYS A 229 -4.10 -20.97 -3.71
CA LYS A 229 -5.07 -21.79 -2.95
C LYS A 229 -6.30 -21.04 -2.46
N ASP A 230 -6.22 -19.72 -2.34
CA ASP A 230 -7.30 -18.86 -1.85
C ASP A 230 -8.09 -18.24 -3.02
N GLY A 231 -7.79 -18.65 -4.26
CA GLY A 231 -8.41 -18.12 -5.47
C GLY A 231 -7.83 -16.79 -5.94
N ALA A 232 -6.72 -16.34 -5.35
CA ALA A 232 -6.14 -15.03 -5.63
C ALA A 232 -5.25 -15.09 -6.89
N VAL A 233 -5.39 -14.09 -7.77
CA VAL A 233 -4.75 -14.08 -9.11
C VAL A 233 -3.44 -13.30 -9.11
N ARG A 234 -2.33 -13.98 -8.94
CA ARG A 234 -1.00 -13.39 -8.74
C ARG A 234 -0.23 -13.26 -10.05
N ASN A 235 0.73 -12.33 -10.10
CA ASN A 235 1.56 -12.09 -11.29
C ASN A 235 3.00 -12.58 -11.02
N VAL A 236 3.40 -13.68 -11.67
CA VAL A 236 4.78 -14.21 -11.61
C VAL A 236 5.43 -14.18 -12.97
N PRO A 237 6.76 -14.12 -13.05
CA PRO A 237 7.46 -14.34 -14.32
C PRO A 237 7.11 -15.68 -14.94
N PHE A 238 6.96 -15.69 -16.26
CA PHE A 238 6.84 -16.92 -17.00
C PHE A 238 8.09 -17.79 -16.80
N ASN A 239 7.88 -19.09 -16.58
CA ASN A 239 8.91 -20.09 -16.26
C ASN A 239 9.53 -20.01 -14.85
N SER A 240 9.15 -19.06 -13.98
CA SER A 240 9.74 -19.00 -12.64
C SER A 240 9.25 -20.10 -11.69
N VAL A 241 8.08 -20.67 -11.98
CA VAL A 241 7.45 -21.71 -11.17
C VAL A 241 7.84 -23.13 -11.59
N ALA A 242 8.63 -23.26 -12.65
CA ALA A 242 9.02 -24.55 -13.19
C ALA A 242 10.20 -25.14 -12.40
N THR A 243 10.04 -26.39 -11.95
CA THR A 243 11.05 -27.08 -11.12
C THR A 243 11.96 -28.02 -11.89
N ASP A 244 11.83 -28.11 -13.21
CA ASP A 244 12.60 -29.02 -14.05
C ASP A 244 13.95 -28.44 -14.53
N GLY A 245 14.21 -27.16 -14.24
CA GLY A 245 15.45 -26.49 -14.65
C GLY A 245 15.54 -26.25 -16.15
N LEU A 246 14.42 -26.28 -16.89
CA LEU A 246 14.42 -26.15 -18.35
C LEU A 246 14.04 -24.74 -18.81
N GLN A 247 14.62 -24.33 -19.95
CA GLN A 247 14.25 -23.08 -20.62
C GLN A 247 12.94 -23.28 -21.39
N ARG A 248 12.10 -22.24 -21.45
CA ARG A 248 10.80 -22.29 -22.13
C ARG A 248 10.63 -21.16 -23.13
N ALA A 249 9.86 -21.41 -24.18
CA ALA A 249 9.49 -20.41 -25.16
C ALA A 249 8.04 -19.93 -24.97
N LYS A 250 7.81 -18.63 -25.20
CA LYS A 250 6.48 -18.04 -25.28
C LYS A 250 6.32 -17.18 -26.53
N VAL A 251 5.19 -17.33 -27.19
CA VAL A 251 4.75 -16.52 -28.32
C VAL A 251 3.91 -15.39 -27.78
N ILE A 252 4.39 -14.17 -27.94
CA ILE A 252 3.73 -12.96 -27.48
C ILE A 252 3.56 -12.07 -28.70
N LYS A 253 2.30 -11.79 -29.07
CA LYS A 253 1.95 -11.00 -30.26
C LYS A 253 2.69 -11.48 -31.54
N GLY A 254 2.74 -12.79 -31.75
CA GLY A 254 3.35 -13.42 -32.95
C GLY A 254 4.88 -13.54 -32.93
N LYS A 255 5.57 -13.04 -31.89
CA LYS A 255 7.03 -13.18 -31.73
C LYS A 255 7.34 -14.23 -30.67
N THR A 256 8.36 -15.06 -30.89
CA THR A 256 8.80 -16.09 -29.94
C THR A 256 9.93 -15.55 -29.06
N TYR A 257 9.79 -15.68 -27.76
CA TYR A 257 10.74 -15.25 -26.74
C TYR A 257 11.17 -16.45 -25.89
N LEU A 258 12.42 -16.47 -25.47
CA LEU A 258 13.01 -17.51 -24.63
C LEU A 258 13.16 -17.01 -23.20
N PHE A 259 12.87 -17.86 -22.23
CA PHE A 259 12.93 -17.52 -20.81
C PHE A 259 13.83 -18.52 -20.06
N ALA A 260 14.67 -17.98 -19.18
CA ALA A 260 15.58 -18.74 -18.33
C ALA A 260 14.80 -19.66 -17.38
N SER A 261 15.42 -20.78 -17.01
CA SER A 261 14.99 -21.58 -15.85
C SER A 261 15.36 -20.85 -14.56
N GLY A 262 14.56 -20.98 -13.52
CA GLY A 262 14.81 -20.32 -12.23
C GLY A 262 13.95 -19.08 -12.05
N ASP A 263 14.48 -17.89 -12.32
CA ASP A 263 13.77 -16.62 -12.13
C ASP A 263 12.82 -16.23 -13.29
N GLY A 264 12.89 -16.94 -14.42
CA GLY A 264 12.03 -16.69 -15.58
C GLY A 264 12.38 -15.44 -16.40
N HIS A 265 13.60 -14.90 -16.29
CA HIS A 265 13.98 -13.74 -17.10
C HIS A 265 14.09 -14.06 -18.60
N MET A 266 13.81 -13.08 -19.45
CA MET A 266 13.92 -13.20 -20.90
C MET A 266 15.40 -13.27 -21.31
N LEU A 267 15.74 -14.31 -22.08
CA LEU A 267 17.07 -14.53 -22.62
C LEU A 267 17.34 -13.62 -23.83
N LYS A 268 18.58 -13.12 -23.92
CA LYS A 268 19.10 -12.31 -25.04
C LYS A 268 20.39 -12.92 -25.64
N GLY A 269 20.70 -12.57 -26.89
CA GLY A 269 21.91 -13.01 -27.61
C GLY A 269 21.78 -14.37 -28.30
N ARG A 270 22.89 -14.88 -28.86
CA ARG A 270 22.95 -16.22 -29.48
C ARG A 270 22.74 -17.29 -28.41
N LYS A 271 21.78 -18.19 -28.62
CA LYS A 271 21.49 -19.32 -27.74
C LYS A 271 21.54 -20.62 -28.51
N GLU A 272 22.17 -21.62 -27.92
CA GLU A 272 22.21 -22.99 -28.44
C GLU A 272 21.16 -23.82 -27.68
N LEU A 273 20.23 -24.39 -28.43
CA LEU A 273 19.17 -25.25 -27.89
C LEU A 273 19.64 -26.70 -27.97
N THR A 274 19.68 -27.38 -26.84
CA THR A 274 20.04 -28.78 -26.71
C THR A 274 18.87 -29.54 -26.08
N ALA A 275 18.79 -30.84 -26.31
CA ALA A 275 17.79 -31.67 -25.62
C ALA A 275 17.92 -31.63 -24.09
N SER A 276 19.08 -31.22 -23.56
CA SER A 276 19.34 -31.10 -22.12
C SER A 276 18.89 -29.77 -21.51
N ASN A 277 18.75 -28.69 -22.28
CA ASN A 277 18.31 -27.38 -21.81
C ASN A 277 16.96 -26.93 -22.40
N THR A 278 16.48 -27.65 -23.42
CA THR A 278 15.18 -27.49 -24.08
C THR A 278 14.48 -28.83 -24.19
N ALA A 279 13.57 -29.09 -23.27
CA ALA A 279 12.56 -30.13 -23.44
C ALA A 279 11.23 -29.56 -22.96
N LEU A 280 10.24 -29.55 -23.83
CA LEU A 280 8.87 -29.23 -23.46
C LEU A 280 7.98 -30.24 -24.16
N VAL A 281 7.52 -31.23 -23.41
CA VAL A 281 6.46 -32.13 -23.88
C VAL A 281 5.10 -31.54 -23.51
N HIS A 282 4.93 -30.91 -22.33
CA HIS A 282 3.72 -30.16 -21.93
C HIS A 282 4.03 -29.20 -20.76
N ASP A 283 3.28 -28.09 -20.61
CA ASP A 283 3.30 -27.25 -19.40
C ASP A 283 2.32 -27.82 -18.38
N ASN A 284 2.80 -28.63 -17.44
CA ASN A 284 1.98 -29.05 -16.30
C ASN A 284 1.98 -27.98 -15.19
N ALA A 285 2.70 -26.87 -15.38
CA ALA A 285 2.95 -25.79 -14.43
C ALA A 285 2.05 -24.55 -14.68
N GLY A 286 0.97 -24.67 -15.45
CA GLY A 286 -0.08 -23.64 -15.55
C GLY A 286 0.24 -22.43 -16.45
N GLY A 287 1.39 -22.41 -17.11
CA GLY A 287 1.62 -21.51 -18.24
C GLY A 287 1.04 -22.09 -19.52
N ALA A 288 0.31 -21.32 -20.32
CA ALA A 288 0.11 -21.73 -21.71
C ALA A 288 1.48 -21.65 -22.43
N ILE A 289 2.17 -22.79 -22.62
CA ILE A 289 3.21 -22.91 -23.64
C ILE A 289 2.52 -22.75 -24.99
N SER A 290 3.00 -21.80 -25.76
CA SER A 290 2.41 -21.48 -27.07
C SER A 290 3.17 -22.11 -28.24
N LYS A 291 4.36 -22.71 -28.01
CA LYS A 291 5.18 -23.32 -29.07
C LYS A 291 6.24 -24.29 -28.53
N ASP A 292 6.29 -25.49 -29.11
CA ASP A 292 7.34 -26.47 -28.85
C ASP A 292 8.70 -25.97 -29.36
N MET A 293 9.76 -26.24 -28.59
CA MET A 293 11.14 -26.03 -29.01
C MET A 293 11.79 -27.38 -29.33
N THR A 294 12.17 -27.58 -30.58
CA THR A 294 12.97 -28.74 -31.00
C THR A 294 14.42 -28.32 -31.14
N ALA A 295 15.33 -29.08 -30.52
CA ALA A 295 16.75 -28.98 -30.78
C ALA A 295 17.03 -29.24 -32.27
N GLY A 296 17.95 -28.48 -32.87
CA GLY A 296 18.33 -28.56 -34.27
C GLY A 296 19.81 -28.31 -34.46
#